data_AF-A0A5N5MHT8-F1
#
_entry.id   AF-A0A5N5MHT8-F1
#
_cell.length_a   1.000
_cell.length_b   1.000
_cell.length_c   1.000
_cell.angle_alpha   90.00
_cell.angle_beta   90.00
_cell.angle_gamma   90.00
#
_symmetry.space_group_name_H-M   'P 1'
#
loop_
_entity.id
_entity.type
_entity.pdbx_description
1 polymer ?
#
loop_
_entity_poly.entity_id
_entity_poly.type
_entity_poly.pdbx_seq_one_letter_code
_entity_poly.pdbx_strand_id
1 'polypeptide(L)'
;MYIKCVEKQDCSFLPKFSIHIETKYEDNNGSNDNIFDEPRNEDTEVCFVDIAYDEIPERYYKESEDLRYFKSEKTARGLLQEGWRDTQDPIMCSYKLVTVKFEVWGLQTRVEQFVHKVIRDVLSLGHRQAFAWVDEWIDMTMEEVREYERATQEATNKKLGTFPPAISISETPLTSCAHSGPSSAPSTPLSTEAPDFLSVPKDRPRKKSAPETLTLPDPARRDSSYRLPSLFSWGSSSRQPE
;
A
#
# COMPACT_ATOMS: atom_id res chain seq x y z
N MET A 1 -11.55 1.09 24.88
CA MET A 1 -12.16 0.02 24.05
C MET A 1 -11.08 -0.43 23.08
N TYR A 2 -10.57 -1.67 23.20
CA TYR A 2 -9.51 -2.14 22.31
C TYR A 2 -10.11 -2.52 20.95
N ILE A 3 -9.88 -1.69 19.93
CA ILE A 3 -10.19 -2.07 18.55
C ILE A 3 -8.92 -2.75 18.01
N LYS A 4 -9.00 -4.06 17.76
CA LYS A 4 -7.97 -4.81 17.05
C LYS A 4 -8.40 -4.98 15.60
N CYS A 5 -7.56 -4.53 14.66
CA CYS A 5 -7.75 -4.76 13.23
C CYS A 5 -6.59 -5.61 12.71
N VAL A 6 -6.88 -6.62 11.89
CA VAL A 6 -5.88 -7.52 11.33
C VAL A 6 -6.05 -7.56 9.81
N GLU A 7 -5.02 -7.13 9.10
CA GLU A 7 -4.98 -7.13 7.64
C GLU A 7 -3.91 -8.11 7.15
N LYS A 8 -4.27 -8.95 6.17
CA LYS A 8 -3.35 -9.86 5.49
C LYS A 8 -3.47 -9.70 3.99
N GLN A 9 -2.34 -9.44 3.33
CA GLN A 9 -2.25 -9.35 1.88
C GLN A 9 -1.29 -10.41 1.35
N ASP A 10 -1.78 -11.24 0.43
CA ASP A 10 -1.02 -12.28 -0.27
C ASP A 10 -0.99 -11.96 -1.78
N CYS A 11 0.16 -12.18 -2.43
CA CYS A 11 0.30 -11.97 -3.88
C CYS A 11 0.28 -13.30 -4.64
N SER A 12 -0.69 -13.49 -5.53
CA SER A 12 -0.81 -14.71 -6.34
C SER A 12 0.33 -14.91 -7.36
N PHE A 13 0.97 -13.82 -7.80
CA PHE A 13 2.07 -13.84 -8.77
C PHE A 13 3.44 -14.06 -8.12
N LEU A 14 3.56 -13.77 -6.83
CA LEU A 14 4.78 -13.96 -6.04
C LEU A 14 4.47 -14.93 -4.91
N PRO A 15 4.44 -16.25 -5.19
CA PRO A 15 4.25 -17.25 -4.14
C PRO A 15 5.31 -17.01 -3.06
N LYS A 16 4.87 -16.96 -1.80
CA LYS A 16 5.69 -16.66 -0.60
C LYS A 16 6.01 -15.19 -0.33
N PHE A 17 5.24 -14.26 -0.90
CA PHE A 17 5.16 -12.88 -0.42
C PHE A 17 3.90 -12.67 0.42
N SER A 18 4.05 -12.15 1.64
CA SER A 18 2.92 -11.76 2.48
C SER A 18 3.22 -10.51 3.31
N ILE A 19 2.23 -9.64 3.44
CA ILE A 19 2.23 -8.54 4.42
C ILE A 19 1.14 -8.84 5.44
N HIS A 20 1.49 -8.74 6.72
CA HIS A 20 0.55 -8.84 7.84
C HIS A 20 0.66 -7.59 8.70
N ILE A 21 -0.46 -6.93 8.97
CA ILE A 21 -0.52 -5.75 9.82
C ILE A 21 -1.56 -5.99 10.91
N GLU A 22 -1.10 -6.03 12.16
CA GLU A 22 -1.98 -5.97 13.33
C GLU A 22 -2.00 -4.54 13.86
N THR A 23 -3.19 -3.95 13.99
CA THR A 23 -3.37 -2.62 14.56
C THR A 23 -4.12 -2.69 15.88
N LYS A 24 -3.61 -2.01 16.90
CA LYS A 24 -4.30 -1.74 18.17
C LYS A 24 -4.32 -0.22 18.41
N TYR A 25 -5.34 0.27 19.13
CA TYR A 25 -5.51 1.69 19.43
C TYR A 25 -5.63 1.91 20.93
N GLU A 26 -4.96 2.94 21.46
CA GLU A 26 -5.07 3.39 22.85
C GLU A 26 -5.09 4.92 22.94
N ASP A 27 -5.79 5.43 23.94
CA ASP A 27 -5.88 6.87 24.24
C ASP A 27 -4.62 7.35 25.00
N ASN A 28 -3.47 7.25 24.35
CA ASN A 28 -2.18 7.71 24.86
C ASN A 28 -1.29 8.27 23.72
N ASN A 29 -0.12 8.78 24.09
CA ASN A 29 0.84 9.40 23.18
C ASN A 29 1.87 8.41 22.57
N GLY A 30 1.59 7.10 22.58
CA GLY A 30 2.52 6.07 22.12
C GLY A 30 3.47 5.55 23.21
N SER A 31 3.06 5.59 24.47
CA SER A 31 3.88 5.23 25.65
C SER A 31 3.77 3.76 26.08
N ASN A 32 2.94 2.94 25.41
CA ASN A 32 2.78 1.53 25.75
C ASN A 32 3.70 0.63 24.91
N ASP A 33 4.84 0.25 25.48
CA ASP A 33 5.81 -0.64 24.83
C ASP A 33 5.33 -2.10 24.73
N ASN A 34 4.28 -2.50 25.44
CA ASN A 34 3.85 -3.90 25.58
C ASN A 34 2.41 -4.11 25.07
N ILE A 35 1.97 -3.31 24.10
CA ILE A 35 0.60 -3.39 23.60
C ILE A 35 0.29 -4.69 22.85
N PHE A 36 1.30 -5.35 22.28
CA PHE A 36 1.15 -6.65 21.61
C PHE A 36 1.58 -7.76 22.58
N ASP A 37 0.69 -8.74 22.81
CA ASP A 37 0.88 -9.82 23.79
C ASP A 37 1.89 -10.89 23.34
N GLU A 38 2.40 -10.78 22.11
CA GLU A 38 3.41 -11.68 21.56
C GLU A 38 4.82 -11.26 22.02
N PRO A 39 5.71 -12.22 22.33
CA PRO A 39 7.10 -11.89 22.59
C PRO A 39 7.66 -11.15 21.37
N ARG A 40 8.11 -9.91 21.57
CA ARG A 40 8.83 -9.15 20.54
C ARG A 40 9.96 -10.04 20.04
N ASN A 41 9.97 -10.30 18.73
CA ASN A 41 11.12 -10.92 18.12
C ASN A 41 12.32 -9.99 18.34
N GLU A 42 13.52 -10.52 18.51
CA GLU A 42 14.74 -9.70 18.70
C GLU A 42 14.94 -8.73 17.52
N ASP A 43 14.41 -9.07 16.35
CA ASP A 43 14.44 -8.26 15.13
C ASP A 43 13.32 -7.20 15.04
N THR A 44 12.42 -7.09 16.03
CA THR A 44 11.34 -6.10 16.00
C THR A 44 11.86 -4.70 16.30
N GLU A 45 11.86 -3.83 15.29
CA GLU A 45 12.20 -2.41 15.41
C GLU A 45 10.96 -1.56 15.70
N VAL A 46 11.07 -0.63 16.66
CA VAL A 46 10.04 0.37 16.95
C VAL A 46 10.31 1.63 16.14
N CYS A 47 9.38 2.01 15.29
CA CYS A 47 9.45 3.22 14.49
C CYS A 47 8.31 4.18 14.86
N PHE A 48 8.65 5.34 15.42
CA PHE A 48 7.69 6.41 15.64
C PHE A 48 7.44 7.18 14.34
N VAL A 49 6.17 7.45 14.05
CA VAL A 49 5.75 8.27 12.91
C VAL A 49 5.26 9.61 13.45
N ASP A 50 5.87 10.69 12.99
CA ASP A 50 5.48 12.07 13.33
C ASP A 50 4.75 12.70 12.14
N ILE A 51 3.43 12.81 12.25
CA ILE A 51 2.57 13.36 11.20
C ILE A 51 2.83 14.85 10.89
N ALA A 52 3.50 15.58 11.77
CA ALA A 52 3.81 17.01 11.57
C ALA A 52 5.25 17.22 11.08
N TYR A 53 6.22 16.46 11.62
CA TYR A 53 7.65 16.75 11.43
C TYR A 53 8.46 15.69 10.68
N ASP A 54 7.90 14.50 10.39
CA ASP A 54 8.56 13.56 9.46
C ASP A 54 8.68 14.17 8.06
N GLU A 55 9.82 13.93 7.41
CA GLU A 55 10.11 14.43 6.06
C GLU A 55 9.03 13.99 5.06
N ILE A 56 8.54 14.95 4.28
CA ILE A 56 7.56 14.73 3.22
C ILE A 56 8.29 14.87 1.90
N PRO A 57 8.29 13.84 1.03
CA PRO A 57 8.82 14.01 -0.31
C PRO A 57 8.06 15.14 -1.02
N GLU A 58 8.78 16.10 -1.60
CA GLU A 58 8.23 17.32 -2.20
C GLU A 58 7.03 17.06 -3.12
N ARG A 59 7.08 15.98 -3.91
CA ARG A 59 5.99 15.58 -4.82
C ARG A 59 4.64 15.27 -4.14
N TYR A 60 4.66 15.01 -2.84
CA TYR A 60 3.46 14.75 -2.02
C TYR A 60 3.14 15.91 -1.08
N TYR A 61 4.00 16.92 -0.98
CA TYR A 61 3.75 18.07 -0.13
C TYR A 61 2.56 18.88 -0.65
N LYS A 62 1.65 19.22 0.26
CA LYS A 62 0.58 20.20 0.03
C LYS A 62 0.49 21.08 1.25
N GLU A 63 0.50 22.39 1.05
CA GLU A 63 0.38 23.37 2.14
C GLU A 63 -0.89 23.16 2.98
N SER A 64 -2.00 22.79 2.33
CA SER A 64 -3.28 22.48 3.01
C SER A 64 -3.22 21.22 3.90
N GLU A 65 -2.21 20.36 3.72
CA GLU A 65 -2.01 19.13 4.50
C GLU A 65 -0.82 19.27 5.48
N ASP A 66 -0.21 20.46 5.58
CA ASP A 66 0.89 20.71 6.51
C ASP A 66 0.36 21.04 7.91
N LEU A 67 0.52 20.08 8.82
CA LEU A 67 -0.04 20.17 10.17
C LEU A 67 0.63 21.22 11.08
N ARG A 68 1.77 21.76 10.64
CA ARG A 68 2.43 22.88 11.31
C ARG A 68 1.68 24.19 11.07
N TYR A 69 0.90 24.27 10.00
CA TYR A 69 0.14 25.45 9.57
C TYR A 69 -1.38 25.21 9.46
N PHE A 70 -1.81 23.95 9.48
CA PHE A 70 -3.22 23.59 9.51
C PHE A 70 -3.83 23.73 10.91
N LYS A 71 -4.97 24.41 10.97
CA LYS A 71 -5.85 24.48 12.14
C LYS A 71 -7.28 24.19 11.69
N SER A 72 -7.91 23.24 12.36
CA SER A 72 -9.32 22.88 12.12
C SER A 72 -10.25 24.01 12.57
N GLU A 73 -11.22 24.35 11.73
CA GLU A 73 -12.26 25.34 12.05
C GLU A 73 -13.32 24.75 12.98
N LYS A 74 -13.62 23.45 12.86
CA LYS A 74 -14.68 22.79 13.64
C LYS A 74 -14.23 22.38 15.04
N THR A 75 -12.98 21.94 15.16
CA THR A 75 -12.44 21.38 16.41
C THR A 75 -11.43 22.29 17.10
N ALA A 76 -11.00 23.36 16.42
CA ALA A 76 -9.91 24.25 16.85
C ALA A 76 -8.55 23.55 17.05
N ARG A 77 -8.40 22.27 16.69
CA ARG A 77 -7.15 21.50 16.80
C ARG A 77 -6.12 21.96 15.78
N GLY A 78 -4.84 21.80 16.13
CA GLY A 78 -3.73 22.43 15.41
C GLY A 78 -3.54 23.89 15.85
N LEU A 79 -2.45 24.56 15.52
CA LEU A 79 -1.26 24.10 14.79
C LEU A 79 -0.45 23.09 15.62
N LEU A 80 0.10 22.05 15.00
CA LEU A 80 0.98 21.11 15.69
C LEU A 80 2.41 21.69 15.77
N GLN A 81 2.84 22.01 16.98
CA GLN A 81 4.18 22.49 17.28
C GLN A 81 5.13 21.33 17.59
N GLU A 82 6.44 21.59 17.65
CA GLU A 82 7.42 20.57 18.03
C GLU A 82 7.11 20.07 19.44
N GLY A 83 7.12 18.74 19.64
CA GLY A 83 6.68 18.13 20.89
C GLY A 83 5.15 18.07 21.07
N TRP A 84 4.36 18.24 20.00
CA TRP A 84 2.89 18.19 20.07
C TRP A 84 2.34 16.93 20.75
N ARG A 85 3.03 15.78 20.64
CA ARG A 85 2.63 14.51 21.24
C ARG A 85 2.38 14.58 22.74
N ASP A 86 3.06 15.48 23.45
CA ASP A 86 2.95 15.62 24.91
C ASP A 86 2.03 16.76 25.34
N THR A 87 1.53 17.55 24.39
CA THR A 87 0.72 18.75 24.65
C THR A 87 -0.70 18.68 24.09
N GLN A 88 -0.98 17.77 23.14
CA GLN A 88 -2.30 17.60 22.57
C GLN A 88 -3.20 16.73 23.44
N ASP A 89 -4.43 17.20 23.67
CA ASP A 89 -5.52 16.47 24.30
C ASP A 89 -6.83 16.82 23.57
N PRO A 90 -7.67 15.84 23.16
CA PRO A 90 -7.47 14.41 23.27
C PRO A 90 -6.37 13.87 22.34
N ILE A 91 -5.68 12.81 22.75
CA ILE A 91 -4.70 12.08 21.92
C ILE A 91 -4.96 10.58 21.93
N MET A 92 -4.72 9.95 20.78
CA MET A 92 -4.72 8.50 20.64
C MET A 92 -3.50 8.06 19.83
N CYS A 93 -3.05 6.84 20.06
CA CYS A 93 -1.98 6.21 19.30
C CYS A 93 -2.52 4.97 18.59
N SER A 94 -2.22 4.85 17.30
CA SER A 94 -2.39 3.64 16.51
C SER A 94 -1.08 2.87 16.50
N TYR A 95 -1.03 1.75 17.21
CA TYR A 95 0.11 0.86 17.23
C TYR A 95 -0.07 -0.15 16.09
N LYS A 96 0.91 -0.24 15.18
CA LYS A 96 0.87 -1.10 14.00
C LYS A 96 2.05 -2.05 14.00
N LEU A 97 1.80 -3.32 14.30
CA LEU A 97 2.77 -4.39 14.18
C LEU A 97 2.75 -4.92 12.73
N VAL A 98 3.79 -4.57 11.98
CA VAL A 98 3.93 -4.94 10.56
C VAL A 98 4.90 -6.11 10.46
N THR A 99 4.47 -7.19 9.81
CA THR A 99 5.31 -8.33 9.44
C THR A 99 5.30 -8.49 7.93
N VAL A 100 6.47 -8.42 7.30
CA VAL A 100 6.66 -8.71 5.88
C VAL A 100 7.43 -10.00 5.75
N LYS A 101 6.96 -10.91 4.88
CA LYS A 101 7.69 -12.13 4.52
C LYS A 101 7.90 -12.18 3.03
N PHE A 102 9.13 -12.39 2.59
CA PHE A 102 9.50 -12.55 1.19
C PHE A 102 10.58 -13.64 1.02
N GLU A 103 10.15 -14.88 0.84
CA GLU A 103 11.07 -16.04 0.81
C GLU A 103 11.70 -16.28 -0.56
N VAL A 104 12.38 -15.28 -1.12
CA VAL A 104 13.13 -15.38 -2.37
C VAL A 104 14.64 -15.26 -2.10
N TRP A 105 15.37 -16.30 -2.51
CA TRP A 105 16.81 -16.37 -2.31
C TRP A 105 17.55 -15.18 -2.93
N GLY A 106 18.44 -14.57 -2.14
CA GLY A 106 19.26 -13.42 -2.56
C GLY A 106 18.54 -12.08 -2.58
N LEU A 107 17.22 -12.03 -2.35
CA LEU A 107 16.44 -10.78 -2.40
C LEU A 107 15.61 -10.50 -1.14
N GLN A 108 15.40 -11.49 -0.27
CA GLN A 108 14.59 -11.40 0.96
C GLN A 108 14.74 -10.08 1.71
N THR A 109 15.89 -9.86 2.37
CA THR A 109 16.12 -8.70 3.23
C THR A 109 15.89 -7.37 2.52
N ARG A 110 16.38 -7.25 1.27
CA ARG A 110 16.27 -6.02 0.49
C ARG A 110 14.81 -5.68 0.17
N VAL A 111 14.01 -6.68 -0.18
CA VAL A 111 12.60 -6.48 -0.52
C VAL A 111 11.77 -6.26 0.74
N GLU A 112 11.99 -7.02 1.82
CA GLU A 112 11.28 -6.84 3.09
C GLU A 112 11.51 -5.43 3.65
N GLN A 113 12.78 -4.98 3.72
CA GLN A 113 13.11 -3.61 4.16
C GLN A 113 12.49 -2.53 3.26
N PHE A 114 12.50 -2.74 1.94
CA PHE A 114 11.85 -1.82 1.01
C PHE A 114 10.35 -1.71 1.26
N VAL A 115 9.67 -2.85 1.46
CA VAL A 115 8.22 -2.88 1.74
C VAL A 115 7.91 -2.21 3.07
N HIS A 116 8.70 -2.44 4.12
CA HIS A 116 8.55 -1.74 5.40
C HIS A 116 8.65 -0.21 5.24
N LYS A 117 9.62 0.27 4.44
CA LYS A 117 9.74 1.70 4.15
C LYS A 117 8.51 2.23 3.42
N VAL A 118 8.01 1.52 2.40
CA VAL A 118 6.80 1.92 1.67
C VAL A 118 5.59 1.97 2.60
N ILE A 119 5.42 0.97 3.47
CA ILE A 119 4.33 0.94 4.46
C ILE A 119 4.43 2.14 5.40
N ARG A 120 5.63 2.45 5.94
CA ARG A 120 5.84 3.64 6.77
C ARG A 120 5.43 4.92 6.04
N ASP A 121 5.87 5.10 4.80
CA ASP A 121 5.58 6.29 4.00
C ASP A 121 4.07 6.45 3.74
N VAL A 122 3.38 5.36 3.39
CA VAL A 122 1.92 5.34 3.17
C VAL A 122 1.17 5.67 4.46
N LEU A 123 1.57 5.06 5.58
CA LEU A 123 0.93 5.30 6.88
C LEU A 123 1.15 6.75 7.34
N SER A 124 2.37 7.27 7.22
CA SER A 124 2.68 8.67 7.58
C SER A 124 1.83 9.65 6.78
N LEU A 125 1.79 9.49 5.44
CA LEU A 125 0.99 10.34 4.57
C LEU A 125 -0.51 10.24 4.86
N GLY A 126 -1.03 9.03 5.04
CA GLY A 126 -2.45 8.79 5.33
C GLY A 126 -2.91 9.40 6.65
N HIS A 127 -2.13 9.30 7.72
CA HIS A 127 -2.51 9.90 9.01
C HIS A 127 -2.41 11.42 8.99
N ARG A 128 -1.43 11.98 8.26
CA ARG A 128 -1.36 13.43 8.02
C ARG A 128 -2.62 13.94 7.33
N GLN A 129 -3.03 13.26 6.27
CA GLN A 129 -4.25 13.57 5.53
C GLN A 129 -5.50 13.43 6.40
N ALA A 130 -5.60 12.35 7.18
CA ALA A 130 -6.73 12.15 8.09
C ALA A 130 -6.88 13.32 9.08
N PHE A 131 -5.77 13.84 9.63
CA PHE A 131 -5.82 15.01 10.51
C PHE A 131 -6.16 16.31 9.74
N ALA A 132 -5.50 16.55 8.61
CA ALA A 132 -5.74 17.75 7.80
C ALA A 132 -7.17 17.84 7.25
N TRP A 133 -7.82 16.70 7.04
CA TRP A 133 -9.20 16.62 6.54
C TRP A 133 -10.24 16.46 7.65
N VAL A 134 -9.87 16.67 8.92
CA VAL A 134 -10.78 16.49 10.07
C VAL A 134 -12.08 17.27 9.91
N ASP A 135 -12.03 18.49 9.37
CA ASP A 135 -13.24 19.30 9.18
C ASP A 135 -14.21 18.69 8.16
N GLU A 136 -13.74 17.84 7.26
CA GLU A 136 -14.57 17.19 6.24
C GLU A 136 -15.34 15.99 6.81
N TRP A 137 -14.72 15.22 7.71
CA TRP A 137 -15.29 13.94 8.17
C TRP A 137 -15.82 13.94 9.62
N ILE A 138 -15.43 14.89 10.48
CA ILE A 138 -15.74 14.84 11.92
C ILE A 138 -17.24 14.81 12.26
N ASP A 139 -18.07 15.42 11.42
CA ASP A 139 -19.54 15.47 11.60
C ASP A 139 -20.29 14.46 10.74
N MET A 140 -19.59 13.60 9.99
CA MET A 140 -20.24 12.62 9.13
C MET A 140 -20.97 11.57 9.97
N THR A 141 -22.23 11.31 9.60
CA THR A 141 -23.00 10.18 10.09
C THR A 141 -22.49 8.88 9.49
N MET A 142 -22.75 7.74 10.14
CA MET A 142 -22.40 6.43 9.58
C MET A 142 -23.11 6.14 8.25
N GLU A 143 -24.31 6.70 8.05
CA GLU A 143 -25.03 6.64 6.78
C GLU A 143 -24.28 7.38 5.68
N GLU A 144 -23.79 8.59 5.94
CA GLU A 144 -22.98 9.35 4.98
C GLU A 144 -21.65 8.68 4.68
N VAL A 145 -21.00 8.08 5.69
CA VAL A 145 -19.78 7.28 5.49
C VAL A 145 -20.04 6.12 4.53
N ARG A 146 -21.12 5.35 4.74
CA ARG A 146 -21.47 4.22 3.86
C ARG A 146 -21.79 4.67 2.43
N GLU A 147 -22.46 5.82 2.26
CA GLU A 147 -22.74 6.35 0.93
C GLU A 147 -21.46 6.83 0.24
N TYR A 148 -20.56 7.48 0.99
CA TYR A 148 -19.25 7.88 0.50
C TYR A 148 -18.40 6.67 0.06
N GLU A 149 -18.36 5.59 0.85
CA GLU A 149 -17.69 4.33 0.49
C GLU A 149 -18.26 3.74 -0.81
N ARG A 150 -19.59 3.69 -0.94
CA ARG A 150 -20.26 3.18 -2.14
C ARG A 150 -19.91 4.00 -3.38
N ALA A 151 -20.06 5.32 -3.31
CA ALA A 151 -19.76 6.21 -4.42
C ALA A 151 -18.27 6.12 -4.84
N THR A 152 -17.37 6.01 -3.87
CA THR A 152 -15.93 5.86 -4.10
C THR A 152 -15.59 4.52 -4.76
N GLN A 153 -16.21 3.43 -4.29
CA GLN A 153 -16.06 2.11 -4.90
C GLN A 153 -16.53 2.10 -6.36
N GLU A 154 -17.71 2.66 -6.63
CA GLU A 154 -18.27 2.76 -7.99
C GLU A 154 -17.39 3.61 -8.92
N ALA A 155 -16.94 4.77 -8.45
CA ALA A 155 -16.05 5.65 -9.21
C ALA A 155 -14.70 4.98 -9.52
N THR A 156 -14.16 4.21 -8.56
CA THR A 156 -12.92 3.44 -8.74
C THR A 156 -13.12 2.33 -9.77
N ASN A 157 -14.19 1.56 -9.67
CA ASN A 157 -14.54 0.51 -10.64
C ASN A 157 -14.71 1.08 -12.06
N LYS A 158 -15.32 2.26 -12.18
CA LYS A 158 -15.49 2.94 -13.48
C LYS A 158 -14.15 3.33 -14.11
N LYS A 159 -13.16 3.76 -13.31
CA LYS A 159 -11.82 4.14 -13.79
C LYS A 159 -10.97 2.94 -14.19
N LEU A 160 -11.08 1.84 -13.46
CA LEU A 160 -10.34 0.60 -13.74
C LEU A 160 -10.94 -0.16 -14.93
N GLY A 161 -12.18 0.14 -15.31
CA GLY A 161 -12.94 -0.62 -16.29
C GLY A 161 -13.47 -1.94 -15.71
N THR A 162 -14.56 -2.47 -16.28
CA THR A 162 -15.01 -3.82 -15.95
C THR A 162 -14.00 -4.83 -16.50
N PHE A 163 -13.12 -5.34 -15.66
CA PHE A 163 -12.45 -6.60 -15.95
C PHE A 163 -13.50 -7.71 -15.79
N PRO A 164 -13.90 -8.41 -16.87
CA PRO A 164 -14.64 -9.65 -16.66
C PRO A 164 -13.74 -10.59 -15.84
N PRO A 165 -14.28 -11.33 -14.86
CA PRO A 165 -13.48 -12.32 -14.16
C PRO A 165 -12.94 -13.30 -15.20
N ALA A 166 -11.62 -13.36 -15.36
CA ALA A 166 -10.95 -14.37 -16.16
C ALA A 166 -11.01 -15.72 -15.43
N ILE A 167 -12.22 -16.25 -15.24
CA ILE A 167 -12.45 -17.62 -14.84
C ILE A 167 -13.17 -18.28 -16.01
N SER A 168 -12.39 -18.75 -16.99
CA SER A 168 -12.88 -19.77 -17.89
C SER A 168 -12.87 -21.09 -17.13
N ILE A 169 -14.03 -21.52 -16.64
CA ILE A 169 -14.22 -22.91 -16.23
C ILE A 169 -14.29 -23.71 -17.53
N SER A 170 -13.18 -24.29 -17.97
CA SER A 170 -13.24 -25.39 -18.92
C SER A 170 -13.62 -26.64 -18.14
N GLU A 171 -14.87 -27.08 -18.29
CA GLU A 171 -15.28 -28.42 -17.88
C GLU A 171 -14.43 -29.45 -18.64
N THR A 172 -13.49 -30.08 -17.92
CA THR A 172 -12.82 -31.27 -18.43
C THR A 172 -13.79 -32.45 -18.31
N PRO A 173 -14.14 -33.15 -19.40
CA PRO A 173 -14.96 -34.34 -19.32
C PRO A 173 -14.21 -35.42 -18.53
N LEU A 174 -14.88 -36.02 -17.54
CA LEU A 174 -14.41 -37.20 -16.83
C LEU A 174 -14.31 -38.38 -17.81
N THR A 175 -13.10 -38.76 -18.20
CA THR A 175 -12.83 -40.07 -18.81
C THR A 175 -12.61 -41.10 -17.71
N SER A 176 -13.56 -42.01 -17.55
CA SER A 176 -13.38 -43.22 -16.75
C SER A 176 -12.43 -44.17 -17.48
N CYS A 177 -11.37 -44.66 -16.82
CA CYS A 177 -10.76 -45.96 -17.08
C CYS A 177 -9.97 -46.41 -15.85
N ALA A 178 -10.12 -47.69 -15.51
CA ALA A 178 -9.69 -48.29 -14.26
C ALA A 178 -8.28 -48.94 -14.34
N HIS A 179 -7.64 -49.02 -13.16
CA HIS A 179 -6.60 -49.97 -12.67
C HIS A 179 -5.33 -50.26 -13.49
N SER A 180 -4.15 -49.89 -12.95
CA SER A 180 -3.08 -50.74 -12.36
C SER A 180 -1.70 -50.02 -12.32
N GLY A 181 -0.91 -50.19 -11.24
CA GLY A 181 0.33 -49.41 -10.91
C GLY A 181 1.62 -49.82 -11.66
N PRO A 182 2.87 -49.58 -11.14
CA PRO A 182 3.29 -48.90 -9.90
C PRO A 182 4.37 -47.78 -10.07
N SER A 183 4.74 -47.21 -8.92
CA SER A 183 5.78 -46.19 -8.64
C SER A 183 7.13 -46.35 -9.35
N SER A 184 7.72 -45.25 -9.84
CA SER A 184 9.18 -44.97 -9.86
C SER A 184 9.46 -43.50 -10.25
N ALA A 185 10.39 -42.86 -9.54
CA ALA A 185 10.91 -41.52 -9.79
C ALA A 185 11.71 -41.44 -11.11
N PRO A 186 11.80 -40.29 -11.79
CA PRO A 186 12.61 -40.16 -13.01
C PRO A 186 14.08 -39.88 -12.69
N SER A 187 14.97 -40.67 -13.29
CA SER A 187 16.42 -40.45 -13.31
C SER A 187 16.81 -39.37 -14.32
N THR A 188 17.79 -38.53 -13.95
CA THR A 188 18.41 -37.52 -14.82
C THR A 188 19.39 -38.17 -15.80
N PRO A 189 19.36 -37.86 -17.11
CA PRO A 189 20.44 -38.22 -18.01
C PRO A 189 21.56 -37.16 -17.99
N LEU A 190 22.78 -37.63 -17.75
CA LEU A 190 24.03 -36.88 -17.89
C LEU A 190 24.43 -36.88 -19.37
N SER A 191 24.29 -35.73 -20.05
CA SER A 191 24.93 -35.49 -21.35
C SER A 191 25.63 -34.14 -21.33
N THR A 192 26.93 -34.18 -21.58
CA THR A 192 27.85 -33.04 -21.55
C THR A 192 28.22 -32.72 -23.00
N GLU A 193 27.34 -32.03 -23.73
CA GLU A 193 27.71 -31.44 -25.03
C GLU A 193 26.74 -30.30 -25.37
N ALA A 194 27.29 -29.13 -25.70
CA ALA A 194 26.52 -27.94 -26.05
C ALA A 194 26.23 -27.91 -27.56
N PRO A 195 25.03 -27.54 -28.01
CA PRO A 195 24.72 -27.50 -29.44
C PRO A 195 25.43 -26.35 -30.16
N ASP A 196 26.08 -26.67 -31.29
CA ASP A 196 26.80 -25.77 -32.18
C ASP A 196 25.84 -24.87 -32.99
N PHE A 197 25.26 -23.85 -32.38
CA PHE A 197 24.69 -22.71 -33.11
C PHE A 197 24.84 -21.41 -32.31
N LEU A 198 26.09 -20.98 -32.06
CA LEU A 198 26.39 -19.64 -31.58
C LEU A 198 27.62 -19.06 -32.28
N SER A 199 27.51 -18.76 -33.57
CA SER A 199 28.40 -17.77 -34.20
C SER A 199 27.82 -16.38 -33.99
N VAL A 200 28.40 -15.63 -33.06
CA VAL A 200 28.07 -14.24 -32.73
C VAL A 200 28.49 -13.30 -33.88
N PRO A 201 27.58 -12.48 -34.44
CA PRO A 201 28.00 -11.35 -35.27
C PRO A 201 28.62 -10.24 -34.41
N LYS A 202 29.86 -9.91 -34.74
CA LYS A 202 30.63 -8.80 -34.17
C LYS A 202 30.27 -7.52 -34.95
N ASP A 203 29.30 -6.75 -34.45
CA ASP A 203 29.30 -5.28 -34.35
C ASP A 203 27.89 -4.62 -34.26
N ARG A 204 27.81 -3.62 -33.35
CA ARG A 204 26.83 -2.49 -33.20
C ARG A 204 25.43 -2.77 -32.60
N PRO A 205 24.76 -1.73 -32.03
CA PRO A 205 25.17 -0.69 -31.07
C PRO A 205 24.39 -0.84 -29.73
N ARG A 206 24.90 -0.24 -28.64
CA ARG A 206 24.33 -0.30 -27.28
C ARG A 206 22.87 0.19 -27.24
N LYS A 207 21.91 -0.74 -27.14
CA LYS A 207 20.49 -0.44 -26.85
C LYS A 207 20.22 -0.54 -25.35
N LYS A 208 19.49 0.45 -24.83
CA LYS A 208 19.03 0.58 -23.45
C LYS A 208 18.16 -0.64 -23.09
N SER A 209 18.43 -1.29 -21.96
CA SER A 209 17.69 -2.47 -21.50
C SER A 209 16.78 -2.13 -20.32
N ALA A 210 15.52 -1.89 -20.63
CA ALA A 210 14.37 -2.29 -19.80
C ALA A 210 13.20 -2.60 -20.77
N PRO A 211 12.46 -3.69 -20.59
CA PRO A 211 11.28 -3.98 -21.40
C PRO A 211 10.22 -2.89 -21.19
N GLU A 212 9.60 -2.40 -22.27
CA GLU A 212 8.58 -1.33 -22.23
C GLU A 212 7.34 -1.68 -21.40
N THR A 213 7.19 -2.93 -20.96
CA THR A 213 6.12 -3.42 -20.08
C THR A 213 6.19 -2.87 -18.64
N LEU A 214 7.25 -2.13 -18.26
CA LEU A 214 7.41 -1.52 -16.93
C LEU A 214 7.26 0.01 -16.89
N THR A 215 6.77 0.64 -17.96
CA THR A 215 6.56 2.09 -17.98
C THR A 215 5.08 2.40 -17.82
N LEU A 216 4.71 3.07 -16.71
CA LEU A 216 3.35 3.56 -16.48
C LEU A 216 2.99 4.63 -17.53
N PRO A 217 1.73 4.68 -18.01
CA PRO A 217 1.31 5.71 -18.97
C PRO A 217 1.32 7.12 -18.35
N ASP A 218 1.66 8.10 -19.20
CA ASP A 218 1.76 9.53 -18.90
C ASP A 218 0.39 10.14 -18.52
N PRO A 219 0.25 10.78 -17.34
CA PRO A 219 -1.02 11.34 -16.87
C PRO A 219 -1.52 12.58 -17.62
N ALA A 220 -0.79 13.08 -18.63
CA ALA A 220 -1.16 14.32 -19.32
C ALA A 220 -2.30 14.22 -20.36
N ARG A 221 -2.89 13.03 -20.62
CA ARG A 221 -4.06 12.92 -21.52
C ARG A 221 -5.38 13.08 -20.76
N ARG A 222 -5.85 14.33 -20.68
CA ARG A 222 -7.21 14.67 -20.25
C ARG A 222 -8.19 14.52 -21.41
N ASP A 223 -9.23 13.72 -21.22
CA ASP A 223 -10.51 13.97 -21.86
C ASP A 223 -11.68 13.45 -21.00
N SER A 224 -12.79 14.19 -21.09
CA SER A 224 -14.15 13.89 -20.62
C SER A 224 -14.58 14.31 -19.21
N SER A 225 -15.80 14.82 -19.24
CA SER A 225 -16.51 15.69 -18.33
C SER A 225 -17.49 14.93 -17.44
N TYR A 226 -17.17 14.74 -16.16
CA TYR A 226 -18.13 14.39 -15.12
C TYR A 226 -17.62 14.96 -13.78
N ARG A 227 -18.37 15.87 -13.15
CA ARG A 227 -18.08 16.38 -11.79
C ARG A 227 -18.88 15.56 -10.78
N LEU A 228 -18.19 14.80 -9.94
CA LEU A 228 -18.72 14.21 -8.70
C LEU A 228 -18.67 15.26 -7.57
N PRO A 229 -19.50 15.15 -6.52
CA PRO A 229 -19.32 15.91 -5.29
C PRO A 229 -17.93 15.60 -4.72
N SER A 230 -17.09 16.63 -4.61
CA SER A 230 -15.68 16.54 -4.26
C SER A 230 -15.48 16.54 -2.75
N LEU A 231 -15.10 15.41 -2.17
CA LEU A 231 -14.50 15.37 -0.82
C LEU A 231 -12.97 15.24 -0.89
N PHE A 232 -12.40 14.56 -1.90
CA PHE A 232 -10.93 14.44 -2.04
C PHE A 232 -10.46 14.79 -3.46
N SER A 233 -10.36 16.09 -3.76
CA SER A 233 -9.84 16.56 -5.06
C SER A 233 -8.32 16.71 -5.04
N TRP A 234 -7.65 15.84 -5.79
CA TRP A 234 -6.36 16.14 -6.41
C TRP A 234 -6.56 17.20 -7.52
N GLY A 235 -5.94 18.37 -7.39
CA GLY A 235 -5.80 19.34 -8.47
C GLY A 235 -6.14 20.79 -8.07
N SER A 236 -5.15 21.66 -8.22
CA SER A 236 -5.13 23.08 -7.86
C SER A 236 -6.35 23.88 -8.33
N SER A 237 -6.89 24.70 -7.42
CA SER A 237 -7.60 25.92 -7.80
C SER A 237 -7.04 27.09 -6.99
N SER A 238 -5.99 27.70 -7.53
CA SER A 238 -5.58 29.04 -7.15
C SER A 238 -6.63 30.03 -7.65
N ARG A 239 -7.40 30.64 -6.75
CA ARG A 239 -8.14 31.87 -7.05
C ARG A 239 -7.14 33.03 -7.00
N GLN A 240 -6.96 33.74 -8.11
CA GLN A 240 -6.34 35.08 -8.06
C GLN A 240 -7.38 36.08 -7.51
N PRO A 241 -6.98 37.04 -6.67
CA PRO A 241 -7.84 38.15 -6.30
C PRO A 241 -7.83 39.25 -7.38
N GLU A 242 -8.95 39.97 -7.48
CA GLU A 242 -9.11 41.24 -8.22
C GLU A 242 -8.20 42.35 -7.70
#